data_AF-A0A8T6MFF7-F1
#
_entry.id   AF-A0A8T6MFF7-F1
#
_cell.length_a   1.000
_cell.length_b   1.000
_cell.length_c   1.000
_cell.angle_alpha   90.00
_cell.angle_beta   90.00
_cell.angle_gamma   90.00
#
_symmetry.space_group_name_H-M   'P 1'
#
loop_
_entity.id
_entity.type
_entity.pdbx_description
1 polymer ?
#
loop_
_entity_poly.entity_id
_entity_poly.type
_entity_poly.pdbx_seq_one_letter_code
_entity_poly.pdbx_strand_id
1 'polypeptide(L)'
;MKETMIEKLYKKFSELREEAVEDCKFIRTELDNSFNNTNKIIKYINLKCEWNRVNRKFELERKQKYRKLYEFYQTDYPLKINTKDEYQLFIESDSEYYDIQSKSQITKEIIIYIDSVLDALKGRGYEIKNCLEWEKFKNGQ
;
A
#
# COMPACT_ATOMS: atom_id res chain seq x y z
N MET A 1 -20.19 18.66 2.55
CA MET A 1 -19.58 17.73 3.53
C MET A 1 -18.09 17.65 3.21
N LYS A 2 -17.21 17.78 4.22
CA LYS A 2 -15.76 17.64 4.01
C LYS A 2 -15.44 16.14 3.91
N GLU A 3 -14.78 15.74 2.83
CA GLU A 3 -14.31 14.37 2.60
C GLU A 3 -13.38 13.93 3.74
N THR A 4 -13.68 12.76 4.33
CA THR A 4 -12.90 12.17 5.41
C THR A 4 -11.52 11.75 4.90
N MET A 5 -10.55 11.65 5.80
CA MET A 5 -9.19 11.24 5.40
C MET A 5 -9.18 9.81 4.80
N ILE A 6 -10.08 8.94 5.26
CA ILE A 6 -10.21 7.56 4.76
C ILE A 6 -10.73 7.55 3.32
N GLU A 7 -11.77 8.33 3.02
CA GLU A 7 -12.30 8.49 1.65
C GLU A 7 -11.21 8.99 0.69
N LYS A 8 -10.38 9.93 1.13
CA LYS A 8 -9.22 10.42 0.35
C LYS A 8 -8.20 9.33 0.07
N LEU A 9 -7.94 8.43 1.02
CA LEU A 9 -7.02 7.31 0.82
C LEU A 9 -7.59 6.33 -0.22
N TYR A 10 -8.87 5.98 -0.12
CA TYR A 10 -9.52 5.12 -1.09
C TYR A 10 -9.57 5.72 -2.50
N LYS A 11 -9.86 7.02 -2.60
CA LYS A 11 -9.83 7.73 -3.88
C LYS A 11 -8.44 7.67 -4.53
N LYS A 12 -7.40 8.03 -3.77
CA LYS A 12 -6.01 7.91 -4.26
C LYS A 12 -5.65 6.48 -4.65
N PHE A 13 -6.15 5.50 -3.92
CA PHE A 13 -5.90 4.10 -4.26
C PHE A 13 -6.62 3.69 -5.56
N SER A 14 -7.83 4.18 -5.81
CA SER A 14 -8.51 3.97 -7.09
C SER A 14 -7.73 4.57 -8.26
N GLU A 15 -7.31 5.84 -8.12
CA GLU A 15 -6.50 6.54 -9.11
C GLU A 15 -5.20 5.78 -9.42
N LEU A 16 -4.51 5.30 -8.38
CA LEU A 16 -3.31 4.46 -8.52
C LEU A 16 -3.57 3.16 -9.30
N ARG A 17 -4.71 2.51 -9.08
CA ARG A 17 -5.07 1.28 -9.80
C ARG A 17 -5.30 1.53 -11.28
N GLU A 18 -6.00 2.61 -11.61
CA GLU A 18 -6.23 3.00 -13.00
C GLU A 18 -4.92 3.32 -13.72
N GLU A 19 -4.05 4.09 -13.06
CA GLU A 19 -2.72 4.43 -13.57
C GLU A 19 -1.83 3.19 -13.76
N ALA A 20 -1.84 2.26 -12.80
CA ALA A 20 -1.08 1.01 -12.87
C ALA A 20 -1.56 0.08 -13.99
N VAL A 21 -2.86 0.03 -14.26
CA VAL A 21 -3.39 -0.73 -15.40
C VAL A 21 -2.82 -0.17 -16.70
N GLU A 22 -2.82 1.15 -16.88
CA GLU A 22 -2.24 1.78 -18.07
C GLU A 22 -0.73 1.54 -18.18
N ASP A 23 0.00 1.73 -17.09
CA ASP A 23 1.45 1.56 -17.06
C ASP A 23 1.88 0.12 -17.36
N CYS A 24 1.10 -0.87 -16.89
CA CYS A 24 1.36 -2.28 -17.11
C CYS A 24 0.88 -2.79 -18.48
N LYS A 25 0.13 -2.01 -19.27
CA LYS A 25 -0.31 -2.45 -20.61
C LYS A 25 0.88 -2.89 -21.46
N PHE A 26 0.75 -4.08 -22.04
CA PHE A 26 1.70 -4.66 -22.96
C PHE A 26 1.27 -4.39 -24.40
N ILE A 27 2.02 -3.53 -25.10
CA ILE A 27 1.79 -3.23 -26.52
C ILE A 27 2.93 -3.87 -27.32
N ARG A 28 2.61 -4.90 -28.11
CA ARG A 28 3.58 -5.69 -28.87
C ARG A 28 4.42 -4.86 -29.86
N THR A 29 3.93 -3.72 -30.32
CA THR A 29 4.63 -2.84 -31.26
C THR A 29 5.70 -1.96 -30.61
N GLU A 30 5.75 -1.85 -29.28
CA GLU A 30 6.69 -0.99 -28.54
C GLU A 30 7.88 -1.75 -27.96
N LEU A 31 8.45 -2.65 -28.75
CA LEU A 31 9.47 -3.59 -28.29
C LEU A 31 10.83 -2.92 -27.96
N ASP A 32 11.07 -1.72 -28.49
CA ASP A 32 12.26 -0.89 -28.20
C ASP A 32 12.15 -0.06 -26.90
N ASN A 33 10.98 -0.03 -26.23
CA ASN A 33 10.73 0.87 -25.10
C ASN A 33 11.26 0.37 -23.73
N SER A 34 12.41 -0.32 -23.70
CA SER A 34 13.07 -0.76 -22.46
C SER A 34 13.28 0.40 -21.46
N PHE A 35 13.59 1.60 -21.96
CA PHE A 35 13.76 2.81 -21.15
C PHE A 35 12.46 3.24 -20.45
N ASN A 36 11.30 3.09 -21.11
CA ASN A 36 10.01 3.43 -20.51
C ASN A 36 9.65 2.48 -19.36
N ASN A 37 10.09 1.21 -19.41
CA ASN A 37 9.87 0.26 -18.31
C ASN A 37 10.68 0.63 -17.07
N THR A 38 11.96 1.01 -17.24
CA THR A 38 12.82 1.44 -16.12
C THR A 38 12.26 2.69 -15.42
N ASN A 39 11.78 3.67 -16.18
CA ASN A 39 11.16 4.88 -15.61
C ASN A 39 9.88 4.57 -14.81
N LYS A 40 9.04 3.64 -15.31
CA LYS A 40 7.87 3.15 -14.58
C LYS A 40 8.27 2.47 -13.27
N ILE A 41 9.28 1.59 -13.29
CA ILE A 41 9.79 0.95 -12.07
C ILE A 41 10.25 1.99 -11.04
N ILE A 42 11.03 2.99 -11.47
CA ILE A 42 11.49 4.07 -10.58
C ILE A 42 10.31 4.84 -9.97
N LYS A 43 9.28 5.16 -10.78
CA LYS A 43 8.05 5.82 -10.32
C LYS A 43 7.38 5.02 -9.19
N TYR A 44 7.14 3.72 -9.38
CA TYR A 44 6.49 2.89 -8.36
C TYR A 44 7.37 2.66 -7.12
N ILE A 45 8.70 2.63 -7.26
CA ILE A 45 9.63 2.60 -6.11
C ILE A 45 9.48 3.88 -5.27
N ASN A 46 9.50 5.04 -5.91
CA ASN A 46 9.32 6.32 -5.21
C ASN A 46 7.96 6.38 -4.51
N LEU A 47 6.91 5.93 -5.20
CA LEU A 47 5.57 5.87 -4.64
C LEU A 47 5.50 4.95 -3.41
N LYS A 48 6.13 3.77 -3.49
CA LYS A 48 6.26 2.85 -2.35
C LYS A 48 6.97 3.50 -1.17
N CYS A 49 8.07 4.22 -1.40
CA CYS A 49 8.80 4.93 -0.34
C CYS A 49 7.92 5.97 0.37
N GLU A 50 7.16 6.76 -0.39
CA GLU A 50 6.26 7.77 0.16
C GLU A 50 5.12 7.13 0.97
N TRP A 51 4.49 6.08 0.46
CA TRP A 51 3.44 5.37 1.20
C TRP A 51 3.97 4.68 2.46
N ASN A 52 5.20 4.15 2.44
CA ASN A 52 5.85 3.63 3.64
C ASN A 52 6.07 4.72 4.69
N ARG A 53 6.44 5.94 4.28
CA ARG A 53 6.58 7.09 5.20
C ARG A 53 5.23 7.45 5.84
N VAL A 54 4.17 7.50 5.03
CA VAL A 54 2.80 7.76 5.51
C VAL A 54 2.34 6.69 6.49
N ASN A 55 2.52 5.40 6.15
CA ASN A 55 2.15 4.31 7.05
C ASN A 55 2.93 4.36 8.36
N ARG A 56 4.24 4.64 8.31
CA ARG A 56 5.07 4.80 9.51
C ARG A 56 4.56 5.91 10.41
N LYS A 57 4.06 7.01 9.84
CA LYS A 57 3.44 8.09 10.61
C LYS A 57 2.19 7.60 11.36
N PHE A 58 1.28 6.90 10.69
CA PHE A 58 0.08 6.36 11.35
C PHE A 58 0.42 5.31 12.41
N GLU A 59 1.42 4.46 12.19
CA GLU A 59 1.88 3.49 13.19
C GLU A 59 2.44 4.16 14.45
N LEU A 60 3.18 5.26 14.29
CA LEU A 60 3.68 6.05 15.41
C LEU A 60 2.54 6.74 16.16
N GLU A 61 1.60 7.36 15.45
CA GLU A 61 0.41 7.98 16.04
C GLU A 61 -0.43 6.97 16.81
N ARG A 62 -0.63 5.77 16.24
CA ARG A 62 -1.34 4.65 16.88
C ARG A 62 -0.66 4.23 18.18
N LYS A 63 0.67 4.06 18.16
CA LYS A 63 1.44 3.69 19.35
C LYS A 63 1.36 4.75 20.45
N GLN A 64 1.39 6.03 20.09
CA GLN A 64 1.21 7.13 21.05
C GLN A 64 -0.19 7.14 21.65
N LYS A 65 -1.23 6.96 20.82
CA LYS A 65 -2.63 6.90 21.28
C LYS A 65 -2.86 5.70 22.20
N TYR A 66 -2.35 4.51 21.83
CA TYR A 66 -2.40 3.31 22.67
C TYR A 66 -1.85 3.59 24.07
N ARG A 67 -0.67 4.19 24.15
CA ARG A 67 -0.02 4.50 25.42
C ARG A 67 -0.87 5.43 26.29
N LYS A 68 -1.43 6.50 25.70
CA LYS A 68 -2.29 7.45 26.43
C LYS A 68 -3.56 6.79 26.96
N LEU A 69 -4.20 5.95 26.15
CA LEU A 69 -5.39 5.21 26.56
C LEU A 69 -5.06 4.20 27.66
N TYR A 70 -3.93 3.50 27.54
CA TYR A 70 -3.45 2.59 28.58
C TYR A 70 -3.24 3.30 29.92
N GLU A 71 -2.56 4.47 29.91
CA GLU A 71 -2.37 5.30 31.10
C GLU A 71 -3.73 5.71 31.71
N PHE A 72 -4.66 6.21 30.88
CA PHE A 72 -6.02 6.57 31.31
C PHE A 72 -6.78 5.41 31.97
N TYR A 73 -6.76 4.23 31.35
CA TYR A 73 -7.44 3.05 31.88
C TYR A 73 -6.82 2.52 33.18
N GLN A 74 -5.56 2.86 33.44
CA GLN A 74 -4.86 2.48 34.67
C GLN A 74 -5.15 3.45 35.83
N THR A 75 -5.34 4.74 35.57
CA THR A 75 -5.43 5.78 36.60
C THR A 75 -6.84 6.35 36.79
N ASP A 76 -7.52 6.69 35.70
CA ASP A 76 -8.70 7.56 35.72
C ASP A 76 -10.01 6.80 35.44
N TYR A 77 -9.92 5.57 34.93
CA TYR A 77 -11.10 4.77 34.63
C TYR A 77 -11.70 4.13 35.90
N PRO A 78 -13.01 4.27 36.15
CA PRO A 78 -13.63 3.88 37.41
C PRO A 78 -13.66 2.36 37.63
N LEU A 79 -13.60 1.56 36.56
CA LEU A 79 -13.55 0.11 36.62
C LEU A 79 -12.10 -0.35 36.55
N LYS A 80 -11.68 -1.16 37.53
CA LYS A 80 -10.32 -1.69 37.54
C LYS A 80 -10.19 -2.80 36.49
N ILE A 81 -9.39 -2.52 35.45
CA ILE A 81 -9.02 -3.50 34.44
C ILE A 81 -7.82 -4.30 34.95
N ASN A 82 -7.95 -5.64 34.96
CA ASN A 82 -6.97 -6.51 35.62
C ASN A 82 -6.14 -7.34 34.63
N THR A 83 -6.64 -7.53 33.41
CA THR A 83 -5.96 -8.36 32.40
C THR A 83 -5.51 -7.54 31.21
N LYS A 84 -4.40 -7.95 30.60
CA LYS A 84 -3.88 -7.33 29.38
C LYS A 84 -4.88 -7.39 28.22
N ASP A 85 -5.64 -8.47 28.14
CA ASP A 85 -6.63 -8.69 27.08
C ASP A 85 -7.83 -7.74 27.23
N GLU A 86 -8.28 -7.47 28.45
CA GLU A 86 -9.30 -6.44 28.71
C GLU A 86 -8.79 -5.05 28.29
N TYR A 87 -7.55 -4.67 28.68
CA TYR A 87 -6.96 -3.40 28.23
C TYR A 87 -6.95 -3.30 26.71
N GLN A 88 -6.54 -4.37 26.03
CA GLN A 88 -6.53 -4.42 24.57
C GLN A 88 -7.94 -4.24 23.99
N LEU A 89 -8.95 -4.94 24.52
CA LEU A 89 -10.33 -4.80 24.08
C LEU A 89 -10.85 -3.35 24.19
N PHE A 90 -10.63 -2.70 25.33
CA PHE A 90 -11.08 -1.33 25.56
C PHE A 90 -10.33 -0.31 24.70
N ILE A 91 -9.03 -0.50 24.48
CA ILE A 91 -8.21 0.39 23.65
C ILE A 91 -8.55 0.21 22.17
N GLU A 92 -8.70 -1.03 21.71
CA GLU A 92 -9.04 -1.32 20.31
C GLU A 92 -10.47 -0.87 19.94
N SER A 93 -11.35 -0.77 20.94
CA SER A 93 -12.71 -0.23 20.79
C SER A 93 -12.76 1.31 20.80
N ASP A 94 -11.67 2.01 21.12
CA ASP A 94 -11.61 3.48 21.07
C ASP A 94 -11.70 3.95 19.61
N SER A 95 -12.66 4.82 19.31
CA SER A 95 -12.95 5.28 17.94
C SER A 95 -11.75 5.96 17.27
N GLU A 96 -10.96 6.77 18.01
CA GLU A 96 -9.80 7.45 17.44
C GLU A 96 -8.64 6.46 17.19
N TYR A 97 -8.41 5.53 18.12
CA TYR A 97 -7.43 4.47 17.93
C TYR A 97 -7.78 3.60 16.71
N TYR A 98 -9.04 3.20 16.61
CA TYR A 98 -9.58 2.42 15.48
C TYR A 98 -9.44 3.17 14.16
N ASP A 99 -9.72 4.47 14.13
CA ASP A 99 -9.58 5.31 12.93
C ASP A 99 -8.13 5.38 12.45
N ILE A 100 -7.16 5.52 13.36
CA ILE A 100 -5.73 5.54 13.03
C ILE A 100 -5.30 4.16 12.51
N GLN A 101 -5.75 3.08 13.17
CA GLN A 101 -5.50 1.71 12.73
C GLN A 101 -6.05 1.46 11.32
N SER A 102 -7.29 1.89 11.06
CA SER A 102 -7.93 1.77 9.75
C SER A 102 -7.15 2.49 8.66
N LYS A 103 -6.68 3.72 8.91
CA LYS A 103 -5.82 4.47 7.97
C LYS A 103 -4.49 3.76 7.70
N SER A 104 -3.87 3.20 8.73
CA SER A 104 -2.64 2.41 8.58
C SER A 104 -2.89 1.16 7.73
N GLN A 105 -3.99 0.45 7.97
CA GLN A 105 -4.33 -0.77 7.24
C GLN A 105 -4.54 -0.51 5.74
N ILE A 106 -5.32 0.51 5.38
CA ILE A 106 -5.52 0.92 3.98
C ILE A 106 -4.17 1.28 3.35
N THR A 107 -3.30 1.98 4.09
CA THR A 107 -1.97 2.34 3.56
C THR A 107 -1.11 1.10 3.31
N LYS A 108 -1.20 0.07 4.16
CA LYS A 108 -0.51 -1.22 3.93
C LYS A 108 -1.04 -1.93 2.69
N GLU A 109 -2.35 -1.93 2.46
CA GLU A 109 -2.95 -2.49 1.24
C GLU A 109 -2.42 -1.80 -0.02
N ILE A 110 -2.30 -0.47 0.01
CA ILE A 110 -1.71 0.31 -1.09
C ILE A 110 -0.25 -0.11 -1.33
N ILE A 111 0.55 -0.26 -0.27
CA ILE A 111 1.97 -0.69 -0.39
C ILE A 111 2.06 -2.08 -1.01
N ILE A 112 1.22 -3.03 -0.56
CA ILE A 112 1.19 -4.41 -1.09
C ILE A 112 0.80 -4.40 -2.58
N TYR A 113 -0.15 -3.55 -2.96
CA TYR A 113 -0.51 -3.40 -4.38
C TYR A 113 0.64 -2.82 -5.20
N ILE A 114 1.38 -1.83 -4.69
CA ILE A 114 2.55 -1.29 -5.41
C ILE A 114 3.61 -2.37 -5.60
N ASP A 115 3.78 -3.27 -4.64
CA ASP A 115 4.70 -4.41 -4.77
C ASP A 115 4.30 -5.36 -5.90
N SER A 116 3.01 -5.69 -6.03
CA SER A 116 2.56 -6.52 -7.15
C SER A 116 2.74 -5.84 -8.51
N VAL A 117 2.53 -4.51 -8.59
CA VAL A 117 2.81 -3.73 -9.80
C VAL A 117 4.30 -3.73 -10.14
N LEU A 118 5.17 -3.56 -9.14
CA LEU A 118 6.62 -3.62 -9.35
C LEU A 118 7.06 -5.00 -9.86
N ASP A 119 6.49 -6.07 -9.34
CA ASP A 119 6.82 -7.43 -9.78
C ASP A 119 6.35 -7.68 -11.21
N ALA A 120 5.16 -7.20 -11.60
CA ALA A 120 4.70 -7.24 -12.98
C ALA A 120 5.64 -6.48 -13.93
N LEU A 121 6.03 -5.24 -13.57
CA LEU A 121 6.93 -4.43 -14.40
C LEU A 121 8.33 -5.04 -14.53
N LYS A 122 8.85 -5.68 -13.48
CA LYS A 122 10.13 -6.40 -13.54
C LYS A 122 10.03 -7.68 -14.39
N GLY A 123 8.92 -8.41 -14.28
CA GLY A 123 8.66 -9.63 -15.06
C GLY A 123 8.54 -9.38 -16.56
N ARG A 124 8.12 -8.18 -16.95
CA ARG A 124 7.91 -7.78 -18.35
C ARG A 124 9.11 -8.02 -19.27
N GLY A 125 10.34 -7.86 -18.78
CA GLY A 125 11.54 -8.11 -19.59
C GLY A 125 11.65 -9.57 -20.05
N TYR A 126 11.27 -10.51 -19.19
CA TYR A 126 11.23 -11.94 -19.51
C TYR A 126 10.11 -12.26 -20.49
N GLU A 127 8.93 -11.67 -20.30
CA GLU A 127 7.78 -11.83 -21.22
C GLU A 127 8.11 -11.35 -22.63
N ILE A 128 8.74 -10.18 -22.77
CA ILE A 128 9.20 -9.63 -24.07
C ILE A 128 10.16 -10.61 -24.74
N LYS A 129 11.17 -11.09 -24.01
CA LYS A 129 12.15 -12.04 -24.53
C LYS A 129 11.48 -13.32 -25.02
N ASN A 130 10.57 -13.89 -24.25
CA ASN A 130 9.83 -15.10 -24.64
C ASN A 130 8.96 -14.87 -25.88
N CYS A 131 8.28 -13.71 -25.98
CA CYS A 131 7.51 -13.36 -27.18
C CYS A 131 8.40 -13.25 -28.43
N LEU A 132 9.58 -12.63 -28.30
CA LEU A 132 10.56 -12.55 -29.39
C LEU A 132 11.09 -13.91 -29.82
N GLU A 133 11.44 -14.77 -28.86
CA GLU A 133 11.90 -16.13 -29.13
C GLU A 133 10.82 -16.95 -29.83
N TRP A 134 9.56 -16.81 -29.41
CA TRP A 134 8.42 -17.46 -30.07
C TRP A 134 8.21 -16.97 -31.51
N GLU A 135 8.46 -15.69 -31.80
CA GLU A 135 8.41 -15.16 -33.17
C GLU A 135 9.52 -15.71 -34.05
N LYS A 136 10.76 -15.75 -33.55
CA LYS A 136 11.89 -16.36 -34.25
C LYS A 136 11.60 -17.82 -34.60
N PHE A 137 11.14 -18.58 -33.59
CA PHE A 137 10.75 -19.97 -33.75
C PHE A 137 9.69 -20.17 -34.84
N LYS A 138 8.61 -19.36 -34.84
CA LYS A 138 7.56 -19.43 -35.88
C LYS A 138 8.07 -19.10 -37.28
N ASN A 139 9.08 -18.24 -37.39
CA ASN A 139 9.68 -17.86 -38.67
C ASN A 139 10.76 -18.85 -39.15
N GLY A 140 10.97 -19.96 -38.43
CA GLY A 140 11.91 -21.01 -38.81
C GLY A 140 13.39 -20.67 -38.58
N GLN A 141 13.66 -19.70 -37.69
CA GLN A 141 15.00 -19.37 -37.20
C GLN A 141 15.17 -19.82 -35.74
#